data_AF-A0AAD5SCF7-F1
#
_entry.id   AF-A0AAD5SCF7-F1
#
_cell.length_a   1.000
_cell.length_b   1.000
_cell.length_c   1.000
_cell.angle_alpha   90.00
_cell.angle_beta   90.00
_cell.angle_gamma   90.00
#
_symmetry.space_group_name_H-M   'P 1'
#
loop_
_entity.id
_entity.type
_entity.pdbx_description
1 polymer ?
#
loop_
_entity_poly.entity_id
_entity_poly.type
_entity_poly.pdbx_seq_one_letter_code
_entity_poly.pdbx_strand_id
1 'polypeptide(L)'
;MTTLDSTTFPSSSPLPPIRGPILPDTGRDKDVNSLASRPTTTNPDPTSSDDPSFSSKLTNVEAQRIMSVLQDMQRKVQLIGLLPDHMDRRVSSVFGGETVTVITEYRQLEQKYKQLIEARQNHDKGTPMPESFTSDLKETSRALRAATRTLARHFASNPTALSKLRYLKSTKPPVIGYLESLIQEVKMLTYERLRITVEEEKAKQDQLSGIIAKEQKTSNEVRVLKEELEKAKKERMSEINKKNEAIRRLKDELRDIKHQAEETTKRLEARSKQKEDSDLQQFRDREHSLRTEILQLTTKLSETTKRNREEEAQLRKRKFKIEGEVENWIHKYDQDMDEKQTELEDITAIYLEEKAQLDELTARHAELQKEYEKIMEERRVQSEIKKEKEKEHQRLWNAAMRIQAIFRGFRVRRDIAKGKKEKAAKGKGGGKAKSAKGKAKKK
;
A
#
# COMPACT_ATOMS: atom_id res chain seq x y z
N MET A 1 -2.22 -24.31 -9.25
CA MET A 1 -2.35 -25.24 -8.11
C MET A 1 -1.31 -24.84 -7.06
N THR A 2 -1.71 -23.94 -6.18
CA THR A 2 -1.05 -23.70 -4.89
C THR A 2 -2.05 -22.90 -4.06
N THR A 3 -2.30 -23.43 -2.88
CA THR A 3 -3.49 -23.24 -2.04
C THR A 3 -3.46 -21.91 -1.31
N LEU A 4 -4.58 -21.18 -1.40
CA LEU A 4 -4.90 -20.00 -0.60
C LEU A 4 -5.16 -20.43 0.85
N ASP A 5 -4.35 -19.93 1.77
CA ASP A 5 -4.61 -20.07 3.21
C ASP A 5 -5.53 -18.94 3.67
N SER A 6 -6.79 -19.32 3.90
CA SER A 6 -7.84 -18.48 4.44
C SER A 6 -7.59 -18.23 5.93
N THR A 7 -7.17 -17.01 6.27
CA THR A 7 -7.08 -16.55 7.65
C THR A 7 -8.48 -16.16 8.14
N THR A 8 -9.04 -17.02 8.97
CA THR A 8 -10.35 -16.88 9.62
C THR A 8 -10.31 -15.75 10.65
N PHE A 9 -10.98 -14.63 10.38
CA PHE A 9 -11.27 -13.61 11.39
C PHE A 9 -12.40 -14.09 12.31
N PRO A 10 -12.31 -13.87 13.65
CA PRO A 10 -13.38 -14.26 14.55
C PRO A 10 -14.58 -13.33 14.36
N SER A 11 -15.76 -13.93 14.18
CA SER A 11 -17.03 -13.22 14.06
C SER A 11 -17.29 -12.37 15.31
N SER A 12 -17.50 -11.08 15.11
CA SER A 12 -17.97 -10.16 16.12
C SER A 12 -19.36 -10.59 16.61
N SER A 13 -19.45 -11.05 17.85
CA SER A 13 -20.72 -11.17 18.56
C SER A 13 -21.41 -9.81 18.65
N PRO A 14 -22.73 -9.72 18.46
CA PRO A 14 -23.45 -8.45 18.51
C PRO A 14 -23.48 -7.93 19.95
N LEU A 15 -23.11 -6.66 20.12
CA LEU A 15 -23.18 -5.95 21.40
C LEU A 15 -24.64 -5.85 21.88
N PRO A 16 -24.91 -6.10 23.18
CA PRO A 16 -26.24 -5.95 23.76
C PRO A 16 -26.63 -4.45 23.85
N PRO A 17 -27.94 -4.13 23.88
CA PRO A 17 -28.41 -2.76 23.94
C PRO A 17 -28.01 -2.09 25.26
N ILE A 18 -27.51 -0.86 25.15
CA ILE A 18 -27.15 0.01 26.27
C ILE A 18 -28.41 0.35 27.06
N ARG A 19 -28.61 -0.36 28.18
CA ARG A 19 -29.59 -0.05 29.21
C ARG A 19 -29.02 1.09 30.06
N GLY A 20 -29.79 2.17 30.23
CA GLY A 20 -29.41 3.34 31.04
C GLY A 20 -29.10 3.00 32.51
N PRO A 21 -28.48 3.92 33.25
CA PRO A 21 -27.94 3.64 34.57
C PRO A 21 -29.06 3.30 35.58
N ILE A 22 -28.98 2.09 36.11
CA ILE A 22 -29.70 1.61 37.29
C ILE A 22 -28.94 2.14 38.51
N LEU A 23 -29.57 3.05 39.26
CA LEU A 23 -29.15 3.46 40.59
C LEU A 23 -29.37 2.31 41.59
N PRO A 24 -28.51 2.15 42.60
CA PRO A 24 -28.66 1.10 43.61
C PRO A 24 -29.77 1.45 44.61
N ASP A 25 -30.63 0.45 44.79
CA ASP A 25 -31.61 0.29 45.85
C ASP A 25 -30.90 0.02 47.18
N THR A 26 -31.13 0.91 48.16
CA THR A 26 -30.97 0.62 49.58
C THR A 26 -32.22 1.07 50.30
N GLY A 27 -33.05 0.11 50.69
CA GLY A 27 -34.28 0.33 51.42
C GLY A 27 -34.08 0.86 52.85
N ARG A 28 -35.14 1.50 53.36
CA ARG A 28 -35.60 1.43 54.75
C ARG A 28 -37.01 2.04 54.87
N ASP A 29 -37.97 1.13 54.95
CA ASP A 29 -38.95 1.00 56.04
C ASP A 29 -39.69 2.22 56.60
N LYS A 30 -41.03 2.03 56.58
CA LYS A 30 -42.06 2.45 57.55
C LYS A 30 -42.68 3.84 57.36
N ASP A 31 -43.60 3.91 56.39
CA ASP A 31 -44.74 4.82 56.44
C ASP A 31 -45.75 4.35 57.51
N VAL A 32 -45.65 4.96 58.68
CA VAL A 32 -46.72 4.94 59.68
C VAL A 32 -47.74 5.99 59.26
N ASN A 33 -48.79 5.53 58.59
CA ASN A 33 -49.96 6.31 58.23
C ASN A 33 -50.68 6.73 59.52
N SER A 34 -50.44 7.95 60.02
CA SER A 34 -51.19 8.53 61.12
C SER A 34 -52.22 9.53 60.57
N LEU A 35 -53.49 9.22 60.90
CA LEU A 35 -54.71 10.00 60.80
C LEU A 35 -54.55 11.45 60.32
N ALA A 36 -54.74 11.68 59.03
CA ALA A 36 -55.22 12.96 58.52
C ALA A 36 -56.73 13.08 58.79
N SER A 37 -57.06 13.45 60.02
CA SER A 37 -58.41 13.83 60.43
C SER A 37 -58.81 15.12 59.70
N ARG A 38 -59.55 14.93 58.61
CA ARG A 38 -60.46 15.89 57.96
C ARG A 38 -61.11 16.82 59.01
N PRO A 39 -60.88 18.15 58.98
CA PRO A 39 -61.73 19.07 59.70
C PRO A 39 -63.03 19.19 58.92
N THR A 40 -64.08 18.65 59.52
CA THR A 40 -65.48 18.82 59.17
C THR A 40 -65.77 20.30 58.95
N THR A 41 -66.26 20.64 57.76
CA THR A 41 -66.94 21.91 57.49
C THR A 41 -68.27 21.90 58.24
N THR A 42 -68.25 22.22 59.53
CA THR A 42 -69.46 22.62 60.25
C THR A 42 -69.53 24.13 60.20
N ASN A 43 -70.43 24.64 59.36
CA ASN A 43 -70.88 26.02 59.40
C ASN A 43 -71.25 26.39 60.85
N PRO A 44 -70.61 27.39 61.49
CA PRO A 44 -71.17 27.98 62.67
C PRO A 44 -72.24 28.97 62.23
N ASP A 45 -73.48 28.58 62.49
CA ASP A 45 -74.66 29.43 62.42
C ASP A 45 -74.38 30.76 63.17
N PRO A 46 -74.56 31.95 62.56
CA PRO A 46 -74.10 33.21 63.11
C PRO A 46 -75.12 33.78 64.11
N THR A 47 -75.62 32.99 65.07
CA THR A 47 -76.62 33.48 66.03
C THR A 47 -76.56 32.83 67.43
N SER A 48 -75.39 32.40 67.92
CA SER A 48 -75.20 32.15 69.37
C SER A 48 -74.33 33.23 69.99
N SER A 49 -74.93 34.40 70.22
CA SER A 49 -74.35 35.46 71.03
C SER A 49 -74.39 35.04 72.51
N ASP A 50 -73.31 34.42 72.99
CA ASP A 50 -72.77 34.47 74.35
C ASP A 50 -71.91 33.22 74.57
N ASP A 51 -70.66 33.25 74.09
CA ASP A 51 -69.68 32.19 74.34
C ASP A 51 -68.69 32.64 75.44
N PRO A 52 -68.88 32.26 76.72
CA PRO A 52 -67.94 32.58 77.81
C PRO A 52 -66.57 31.89 77.66
N SER A 53 -66.36 31.10 76.61
CA SER A 53 -65.22 30.21 76.44
C SER A 53 -63.84 30.87 76.27
N PHE A 54 -63.72 32.11 75.78
CA PHE A 54 -62.39 32.67 75.47
C PHE A 54 -61.60 33.09 76.72
N SER A 55 -62.28 33.37 77.84
CA SER A 55 -61.62 33.83 79.07
C SER A 55 -61.11 32.68 79.94
N SER A 56 -61.70 31.47 79.86
CA SER A 56 -61.29 30.34 80.71
C SER A 56 -60.15 29.50 80.13
N LYS A 57 -59.77 29.74 78.86
CA LYS A 57 -58.77 28.96 78.12
C LYS A 57 -57.35 29.54 78.15
N LEU A 58 -57.18 30.77 78.65
CA LEU A 58 -55.88 31.42 78.78
C LEU A 58 -55.30 31.16 80.18
N THR A 59 -54.04 30.76 80.26
CA THR A 59 -53.36 30.44 81.53
C THR A 59 -52.92 31.69 82.30
N ASN A 60 -52.71 32.81 81.61
CA ASN A 60 -52.25 34.06 82.21
C ASN A 60 -53.43 34.95 82.65
N VAL A 61 -53.44 35.38 83.92
CA VAL A 61 -54.48 36.24 84.50
C VAL A 61 -54.61 37.58 83.78
N GLU A 62 -53.50 38.20 83.36
CA GLU A 62 -53.52 39.45 82.60
C GLU A 62 -54.09 39.23 81.18
N ALA A 63 -53.80 38.08 80.57
CA ALA A 63 -54.41 37.71 79.28
C ALA A 63 -55.93 37.50 79.40
N GLN A 64 -56.39 36.88 80.50
CA GLN A 64 -57.82 36.77 80.80
C GLN A 64 -58.48 38.14 81.01
N ARG A 65 -57.82 39.09 81.69
CA ARG A 65 -58.29 40.47 81.88
C ARG A 65 -58.39 41.23 80.57
N ILE A 66 -57.40 41.12 79.69
CA ILE A 66 -57.43 41.76 78.37
C ILE A 66 -58.60 41.22 77.54
N MET A 67 -58.82 39.90 77.56
CA MET A 67 -59.93 39.28 76.84
C MET A 67 -61.30 39.67 77.42
N SER A 68 -61.43 39.79 78.74
CA SER A 68 -62.70 40.19 79.36
C SER A 68 -63.07 41.64 79.01
N VAL A 69 -62.10 42.54 78.93
CA VAL A 69 -62.31 43.93 78.45
C VAL A 69 -62.76 43.94 76.99
N LEU A 70 -62.14 43.14 76.11
CA LEU A 70 -62.54 43.04 74.70
C LEU A 70 -63.94 42.44 74.53
N GLN A 71 -64.30 41.44 75.34
CA GLN A 71 -65.65 40.87 75.37
C GLN A 71 -66.69 41.89 75.84
N ASP A 72 -66.38 42.65 76.89
CA ASP A 72 -67.28 43.69 77.42
C ASP A 72 -67.46 44.84 76.42
N MET A 73 -66.39 45.22 75.71
CA MET A 73 -66.47 46.17 74.59
C MET A 73 -67.38 45.65 73.47
N GLN A 74 -67.21 44.39 73.05
CA GLN A 74 -68.05 43.78 72.01
C GLN A 74 -69.53 43.78 72.41
N ARG A 75 -69.86 43.39 73.65
CA ARG A 75 -71.24 43.41 74.16
C ARG A 75 -71.85 44.82 74.13
N LYS A 76 -71.09 45.84 74.54
CA LYS A 76 -71.55 47.23 74.54
C LYS A 76 -71.77 47.79 73.14
N VAL A 77 -70.90 47.47 72.19
CA VAL A 77 -71.06 47.87 70.78
C VAL A 77 -72.29 47.19 70.16
N GLN A 78 -72.46 45.89 70.39
CA GLN A 78 -73.63 45.14 69.93
C GLN A 78 -74.94 45.67 70.53
N LEU A 79 -74.92 46.04 71.82
CA LEU A 79 -76.06 46.66 72.49
C LEU A 79 -76.46 47.97 71.81
N ILE A 80 -75.52 48.89 71.60
CA ILE A 80 -75.78 50.18 70.96
C ILE A 80 -76.25 49.96 69.51
N GLY A 81 -75.65 48.99 68.81
CA GLY A 81 -76.04 48.63 67.45
C GLY A 81 -77.45 48.08 67.30
N LEU A 82 -78.04 47.53 68.36
CA LEU A 82 -79.41 46.98 68.36
C LEU A 82 -80.49 48.02 68.71
N LEU A 83 -80.11 49.25 69.06
CA LEU A 83 -81.05 50.29 69.45
C LEU A 83 -81.93 50.72 68.26
N PRO A 84 -83.24 50.95 68.47
CA PRO A 84 -84.13 51.48 67.43
C PRO A 84 -83.80 52.92 67.07
N ASP A 85 -83.75 53.25 65.78
CA ASP A 85 -83.42 54.61 65.28
C ASP A 85 -84.50 55.64 65.63
N HIS A 86 -85.76 55.19 65.68
CA HIS A 86 -86.90 56.00 66.09
C HIS A 86 -87.75 55.28 67.14
N MET A 87 -88.24 56.05 68.11
CA MET A 87 -89.15 55.55 69.14
C MET A 87 -90.59 55.57 68.63
N ASP A 88 -90.92 54.59 67.78
CA ASP A 88 -92.28 54.40 67.27
C ASP A 88 -93.22 53.87 68.37
N ARG A 89 -94.54 54.02 68.17
CA ARG A 89 -95.58 53.52 69.10
C ARG A 89 -95.44 52.03 69.43
N ARG A 90 -94.88 51.23 68.50
CA ARG A 90 -94.57 49.80 68.66
C ARG A 90 -93.35 49.52 69.55
N VAL A 91 -92.36 50.41 69.54
CA VAL A 91 -91.14 50.30 70.34
C VAL A 91 -91.45 50.75 71.77
N SER A 92 -92.19 51.85 71.92
CA SER A 92 -92.61 52.40 73.22
C SER A 92 -93.59 51.50 73.98
N SER A 93 -94.32 50.59 73.32
CA SER A 93 -95.20 49.62 74.00
C SER A 93 -94.47 48.40 74.54
N VAL A 94 -93.27 48.11 74.04
CA VAL A 94 -92.48 46.91 74.41
C VAL A 94 -91.61 47.19 75.64
N PHE A 95 -91.16 48.44 75.78
CA PHE A 95 -90.29 48.92 76.85
C PHE A 95 -91.10 49.61 77.97
N GLY A 96 -90.63 49.51 79.21
CA GLY A 96 -91.22 50.26 80.33
C GLY A 96 -90.87 51.75 80.25
N GLY A 97 -91.62 52.61 80.95
CA GLY A 97 -91.44 54.07 80.91
C GLY A 97 -89.99 54.52 81.16
N GLU A 98 -89.31 53.90 82.13
CA GLU A 98 -87.90 54.17 82.44
C GLU A 98 -86.93 53.77 81.33
N THR A 99 -87.21 52.67 80.62
CA THR A 99 -86.37 52.24 79.49
C THR A 99 -86.59 53.16 78.29
N VAL A 100 -87.84 53.59 78.07
CA VAL A 100 -88.21 54.55 77.03
C VAL A 100 -87.51 55.89 77.27
N THR A 101 -87.52 56.43 78.49
CA THR A 101 -86.85 57.71 78.81
C THR A 101 -85.36 57.64 78.52
N VAL A 102 -84.65 56.61 79.01
CA VAL A 102 -83.20 56.46 78.82
C VAL A 102 -82.83 56.31 77.33
N ILE A 103 -83.64 55.60 76.52
CA ILE A 103 -83.43 55.50 75.07
C ILE A 103 -83.69 56.85 74.40
N THR A 104 -84.78 57.55 74.76
CA THR A 104 -85.12 58.85 74.17
C THR A 104 -84.07 59.93 74.46
N GLU A 105 -83.57 60.01 75.70
CA GLU A 105 -82.50 60.92 76.09
C GLU A 105 -81.21 60.65 75.28
N TYR A 106 -80.84 59.38 75.13
CA TYR A 106 -79.70 58.99 74.30
C TYR A 106 -79.88 59.42 72.84
N ARG A 107 -81.04 59.14 72.23
CA ARG A 107 -81.31 59.49 70.82
C ARG A 107 -81.37 61.01 70.59
N GLN A 108 -81.92 61.78 71.53
CA GLN A 108 -81.92 63.25 71.46
C GLN A 108 -80.48 63.80 71.49
N LEU A 109 -79.64 63.28 72.39
CA LEU A 109 -78.23 63.67 72.47
C LEU A 109 -77.44 63.22 71.24
N GLU A 110 -77.73 62.04 70.70
CA GLU A 110 -77.12 61.54 69.46
C GLU A 110 -77.50 62.41 68.26
N GLN A 111 -78.78 62.79 68.12
CA GLN A 111 -79.25 63.66 67.06
C GLN A 111 -78.62 65.05 67.16
N LYS A 112 -78.57 65.63 68.37
CA LYS A 112 -77.89 66.92 68.63
C LYS A 112 -76.40 66.82 68.27
N TYR A 113 -75.74 65.72 68.60
CA TYR A 113 -74.33 65.49 68.26
C TYR A 113 -74.12 65.32 66.74
N LYS A 114 -74.99 64.58 66.04
CA LYS A 114 -74.95 64.45 64.58
C LYS A 114 -75.10 65.79 63.89
N GLN A 115 -76.08 66.60 64.29
CA GLN A 115 -76.28 67.96 63.77
C GLN A 115 -75.04 68.85 63.96
N LEU A 116 -74.39 68.78 65.13
CA LEU A 116 -73.15 69.52 65.39
C LEU A 116 -71.97 68.99 64.56
N ILE A 117 -71.89 67.68 64.28
CA ILE A 117 -70.85 67.14 63.39
C ILE A 117 -71.09 67.59 61.95
N GLU A 118 -72.33 67.51 61.45
CA GLU A 118 -72.69 67.94 60.09
C GLU A 118 -72.46 69.44 59.90
N ALA A 119 -72.85 70.26 60.88
CA ALA A 119 -72.56 71.70 60.88
C ALA A 119 -71.06 72.00 60.86
N ARG A 120 -70.24 71.17 61.54
CA ARG A 120 -68.79 71.27 61.50
C ARG A 120 -68.19 70.81 60.16
N GLN A 121 -68.77 69.79 59.52
CA GLN A 121 -68.30 69.30 58.22
C GLN A 121 -68.62 70.26 57.07
N ASN A 122 -69.76 70.95 57.16
CA ASN A 122 -70.19 71.96 56.20
C ASN A 122 -69.53 73.33 56.41
N HIS A 123 -68.73 73.49 57.46
CA HIS A 123 -68.01 74.72 57.76
C HIS A 123 -66.72 74.82 56.93
N ASP A 124 -66.41 76.03 56.46
CA ASP A 124 -65.20 76.29 55.67
C ASP A 124 -63.93 76.07 56.52
N LYS A 125 -62.93 75.38 55.96
CA LYS A 125 -61.72 74.95 56.70
C LYS A 125 -60.79 76.11 57.08
N GLY A 126 -61.07 77.33 56.59
CA GLY A 126 -60.28 78.54 56.82
C GLY A 126 -60.79 79.48 57.92
N THR A 127 -62.01 79.32 58.42
CA THR A 127 -62.58 80.20 59.46
C THR A 127 -62.54 79.53 60.85
N PRO A 128 -62.16 80.23 61.93
CA PRO A 128 -62.22 79.68 63.28
C PRO A 128 -63.67 79.42 63.71
N MET A 129 -63.96 78.22 64.21
CA MET A 129 -65.28 77.92 64.78
C MET A 129 -65.56 78.81 66.00
N PRO A 130 -66.81 79.26 66.21
CA PRO A 130 -67.19 79.99 67.42
C PRO A 130 -66.84 79.20 68.68
N GLU A 131 -66.30 79.89 69.70
CA GLU A 131 -65.89 79.25 70.96
C GLU A 131 -67.07 78.56 71.66
N SER A 132 -68.27 79.15 71.56
CA SER A 132 -69.54 78.56 71.99
C SER A 132 -69.86 77.24 71.30
N PHE A 133 -69.67 77.13 69.98
CA PHE A 133 -69.87 75.89 69.23
C PHE A 133 -68.90 74.79 69.68
N THR A 134 -67.64 75.14 69.93
CA THR A 134 -66.65 74.17 70.42
C THR A 134 -66.95 73.71 71.85
N SER A 135 -67.50 74.60 72.68
CA SER A 135 -67.97 74.28 74.02
C SER A 135 -69.19 73.36 73.98
N ASP A 136 -70.19 73.69 73.17
CA ASP A 136 -71.42 72.91 72.98
C ASP A 136 -71.12 71.52 72.42
N LEU A 137 -70.19 71.40 71.47
CA LEU A 137 -69.75 70.10 70.94
C LEU A 137 -69.05 69.26 72.02
N LYS A 138 -68.24 69.88 72.88
CA LYS A 138 -67.58 69.19 74.00
C LYS A 138 -68.60 68.75 75.06
N GLU A 139 -69.55 69.61 75.40
CA GLU A 139 -70.57 69.32 76.40
C GLU A 139 -71.54 68.24 75.91
N THR A 140 -72.03 68.35 74.67
CA THR A 140 -72.87 67.32 74.04
C THR A 140 -72.12 66.00 73.89
N SER A 141 -70.83 66.01 73.56
CA SER A 141 -70.01 64.79 73.55
C SER A 141 -69.88 64.15 74.95
N ARG A 142 -69.70 64.96 76.00
CA ARG A 142 -69.64 64.48 77.39
C ARG A 142 -70.99 63.92 77.84
N ALA A 143 -72.08 64.64 77.54
CA ALA A 143 -73.44 64.23 77.84
C ALA A 143 -73.81 62.95 77.10
N LEU A 144 -73.47 62.84 75.81
CA LEU A 144 -73.68 61.63 75.01
C LEU A 144 -72.91 60.44 75.60
N ARG A 145 -71.62 60.60 75.97
CA ARG A 145 -70.85 59.54 76.65
C ARG A 145 -71.42 59.15 78.01
N ALA A 146 -71.99 60.11 78.76
CA ALA A 146 -72.68 59.82 80.02
C ALA A 146 -73.98 59.05 79.76
N ALA A 147 -74.79 59.48 78.80
CA ALA A 147 -76.02 58.80 78.38
C ALA A 147 -75.74 57.39 77.86
N THR A 148 -74.70 57.17 77.03
CA THR A 148 -74.30 55.83 76.59
C THR A 148 -73.92 54.92 77.76
N ARG A 149 -73.23 55.45 78.79
CA ARG A 149 -72.89 54.69 80.00
C ARG A 149 -74.13 54.36 80.82
N THR A 150 -75.04 55.31 81.01
CA THR A 150 -76.31 55.10 81.71
C THR A 150 -77.17 54.08 80.99
N LEU A 151 -77.27 54.17 79.66
CA LEU A 151 -77.97 53.22 78.80
C LEU A 151 -77.37 51.80 78.91
N ALA A 152 -76.05 51.68 78.76
CA ALA A 152 -75.36 50.40 78.88
C ALA A 152 -75.55 49.76 80.27
N ARG A 153 -75.50 50.56 81.35
CA ARG A 153 -75.77 50.09 82.71
C ARG A 153 -77.24 49.69 82.90
N HIS A 154 -78.17 50.48 82.40
CA HIS A 154 -79.61 50.20 82.48
C HIS A 154 -79.96 48.86 81.81
N PHE A 155 -79.42 48.58 80.61
CA PHE A 155 -79.61 47.28 79.96
C PHE A 155 -78.82 46.13 80.59
N ALA A 156 -77.67 46.40 81.22
CA ALA A 156 -76.94 45.39 81.99
C ALA A 156 -77.69 45.00 83.28
N SER A 157 -78.33 45.97 83.95
CA SER A 157 -79.14 45.75 85.16
C SER A 157 -80.55 45.22 84.85
N ASN A 158 -81.03 45.35 83.61
CA ASN A 158 -82.34 44.85 83.18
C ASN A 158 -82.23 43.86 81.99
N PRO A 159 -81.92 42.58 82.26
CA PRO A 159 -81.79 41.56 81.22
C PRO A 159 -83.08 41.33 80.40
N THR A 160 -84.26 41.56 81.00
CA THR A 160 -85.54 41.39 80.30
C THR A 160 -85.75 42.44 79.21
N ALA A 161 -85.34 43.69 79.47
CA ALA A 161 -85.33 44.75 78.47
C ALA A 161 -84.35 44.44 77.33
N LEU A 162 -83.20 43.85 77.64
CA LEU A 162 -82.22 43.44 76.64
C LEU A 162 -82.74 42.32 75.72
N SER A 163 -83.43 41.32 76.27
CA SER A 163 -84.05 40.25 75.47
C SER A 163 -85.14 40.79 74.55
N LYS A 164 -85.96 41.74 75.04
CA LYS A 164 -86.95 42.45 74.22
C LYS A 164 -86.29 43.26 73.09
N LEU A 165 -85.17 43.91 73.36
CA LEU A 165 -84.38 44.64 72.36
C LEU A 165 -83.83 43.71 71.26
N ARG A 166 -83.30 42.54 71.62
CA ARG A 166 -82.87 41.53 70.64
C ARG A 166 -84.03 40.99 69.81
N TYR A 167 -85.21 40.83 70.40
CA TYR A 167 -86.42 40.37 69.72
C TYR A 167 -86.97 41.39 68.71
N LEU A 168 -86.85 42.68 69.00
CA LEU A 168 -87.29 43.76 68.11
C LEU A 168 -86.52 43.82 66.78
N LYS A 169 -85.35 43.17 66.68
CA LYS A 169 -84.50 43.08 65.46
C LYS A 169 -84.46 44.40 64.69
N SER A 170 -84.14 45.49 65.39
CA SER A 170 -84.04 46.79 64.73
C SER A 170 -83.01 46.74 63.60
N THR A 171 -83.30 47.46 62.51
CA THR A 171 -82.46 47.49 61.32
C THR A 171 -81.10 48.08 61.67
N LYS A 172 -80.08 47.22 61.76
CA LYS A 172 -78.72 47.67 62.05
C LYS A 172 -78.14 48.39 60.82
N PRO A 173 -77.54 49.57 60.97
CA PRO A 173 -76.72 50.17 59.92
C PRO A 173 -75.57 49.22 59.50
N PRO A 174 -75.25 49.10 58.20
CA PRO A 174 -74.22 48.19 57.71
C PRO A 174 -72.82 48.52 58.29
N VAL A 175 -72.57 49.78 58.60
CA VAL A 175 -71.33 50.26 59.23
C VAL A 175 -71.12 49.65 60.63
N ILE A 176 -72.20 49.45 61.39
CA ILE A 176 -72.12 48.84 62.72
C ILE A 176 -71.85 47.34 62.61
N GLY A 177 -72.45 46.66 61.62
CA GLY A 177 -72.15 45.25 61.33
C GLY A 177 -70.67 45.04 60.96
N TYR A 178 -70.09 45.93 60.17
CA TYR A 178 -68.66 45.91 59.84
C TYR A 178 -67.77 46.18 61.07
N LEU A 179 -68.17 47.11 61.95
CA LEU A 179 -67.45 47.35 63.20
C LEU A 179 -67.50 46.13 64.13
N GLU A 180 -68.64 45.45 64.22
CA GLU A 180 -68.80 44.21 64.98
C GLU A 180 -67.89 43.09 64.44
N SER A 181 -67.75 42.94 63.11
CA SER A 181 -66.84 41.95 62.51
C SER A 181 -65.37 42.26 62.77
N LEU A 182 -64.96 43.53 62.64
CA LEU A 182 -63.59 43.95 62.97
C LEU A 182 -63.25 43.71 64.44
N ILE A 183 -64.16 44.03 65.37
CA ILE A 183 -63.95 43.76 66.80
C ILE A 183 -63.82 42.24 67.04
N GLN A 184 -64.59 41.42 66.33
CA GLN A 184 -64.48 39.97 66.39
C GLN A 184 -63.11 39.48 65.88
N GLU A 185 -62.60 40.01 64.76
CA GLU A 185 -61.27 39.67 64.23
C GLU A 185 -60.15 40.07 65.20
N VAL A 186 -60.19 41.29 65.74
CA VAL A 186 -59.22 41.77 66.73
C VAL A 186 -59.24 40.87 67.98
N LYS A 187 -60.42 40.46 68.43
CA LYS A 187 -60.56 39.52 69.56
C LYS A 187 -59.89 38.18 69.26
N MET A 188 -60.10 37.62 68.06
CA MET A 188 -59.48 36.35 67.66
C MET A 188 -57.96 36.45 67.56
N LEU A 189 -57.44 37.51 66.94
CA LEU A 189 -56.00 37.76 66.82
C LEU A 189 -55.34 37.95 68.19
N THR A 190 -55.99 38.69 69.07
CA THR A 190 -55.48 38.95 70.43
C THR A 190 -55.47 37.66 71.25
N TYR A 191 -56.51 36.82 71.13
CA TYR A 191 -56.55 35.52 71.77
C TYR A 191 -55.41 34.61 71.31
N GLU A 192 -55.17 34.52 70.00
CA GLU A 192 -54.13 33.64 69.46
C GLU A 192 -52.72 34.09 69.87
N ARG A 193 -52.47 35.40 69.89
CA ARG A 193 -51.20 35.96 70.38
C ARG A 193 -50.99 35.75 71.87
N LEU A 194 -52.03 35.95 72.68
CA LEU A 194 -51.96 35.76 74.13
C LEU A 194 -51.84 34.30 74.55
N ARG A 195 -52.13 33.36 73.64
CA ARG A 195 -51.98 31.92 73.85
C ARG A 195 -50.54 31.43 73.64
N ILE A 196 -49.75 32.13 72.82
CA ILE A 196 -48.37 31.76 72.53
C ILE A 196 -47.47 32.30 73.64
N THR A 197 -46.64 31.45 74.23
CA THR A 197 -45.67 31.90 75.25
C THR A 197 -44.46 32.55 74.58
N VAL A 198 -43.78 33.44 75.30
CA VAL A 198 -42.54 34.08 74.82
C VAL A 198 -41.47 33.04 74.50
N GLU A 199 -41.43 31.95 75.26
CA GLU A 199 -40.50 30.83 75.05
C GLU A 199 -40.83 30.04 73.77
N GLU A 200 -42.11 29.75 73.51
CA GLU A 200 -42.55 29.11 72.27
C GLU A 200 -42.26 29.98 71.03
N GLU A 201 -42.46 31.29 71.13
CA GLU A 201 -42.15 32.21 70.03
C GLU A 201 -40.64 32.28 69.77
N LYS A 202 -39.83 32.33 70.83
CA LYS A 202 -38.37 32.28 70.69
C LYS A 202 -37.89 30.96 70.10
N ALA A 203 -38.46 29.83 70.53
CA ALA A 203 -38.14 28.52 69.98
C ALA A 203 -38.49 28.41 68.48
N LYS A 204 -39.64 28.95 68.06
CA LYS A 204 -40.01 29.03 66.63
C LYS A 204 -39.04 29.91 65.84
N GLN A 205 -38.64 31.05 66.39
CA GLN A 205 -37.69 31.95 65.76
C GLN A 205 -36.32 31.29 65.59
N ASP A 206 -35.83 30.60 66.62
CA ASP A 206 -34.56 29.87 66.58
C ASP A 206 -34.62 28.73 65.56
N GLN A 207 -35.72 27.96 65.51
CA GLN A 207 -35.95 26.94 64.50
C GLN A 207 -35.95 27.52 63.08
N LEU A 208 -36.65 28.64 62.86
CA LEU A 208 -36.70 29.31 61.56
C LEU A 208 -35.30 29.79 61.14
N SER A 209 -34.53 30.36 62.06
CA SER A 209 -33.16 30.79 61.79
C SER A 209 -32.25 29.62 61.39
N GLY A 210 -32.40 28.46 62.04
CA GLY A 210 -31.67 27.25 61.70
C GLY A 210 -32.05 26.68 60.34
N ILE A 211 -33.33 26.76 59.96
CA ILE A 211 -33.80 26.36 58.62
C ILE A 211 -33.21 27.29 57.56
N ILE A 212 -33.26 28.61 57.77
CA ILE A 212 -32.70 29.60 56.84
C ILE A 212 -31.19 29.39 56.66
N ALA A 213 -30.45 29.18 57.75
CA ALA A 213 -29.01 28.94 57.68
C ALA A 213 -28.68 27.64 56.90
N LYS A 214 -29.46 26.57 57.12
CA LYS A 214 -29.31 25.31 56.38
C LYS A 214 -29.65 25.51 54.90
N GLU A 215 -30.73 26.19 54.58
CA GLU A 215 -31.13 26.51 53.20
C GLU A 215 -30.07 27.35 52.48
N GLN A 216 -29.50 28.36 53.13
CA GLN A 216 -28.42 29.16 52.57
C GLN A 216 -27.17 28.32 52.30
N LYS A 217 -26.81 27.44 53.24
CA LYS A 217 -25.66 26.54 53.08
C LYS A 217 -25.88 25.56 51.92
N THR A 218 -27.02 24.88 51.87
CA THR A 218 -27.34 23.92 50.80
C THR A 218 -27.49 24.63 49.45
N SER A 219 -28.08 25.82 49.41
CA SER A 219 -28.18 26.63 48.18
C SER A 219 -26.79 27.03 47.65
N ASN A 220 -25.87 27.41 48.53
CA ASN A 220 -24.50 27.72 48.14
C ASN A 220 -23.74 26.48 47.64
N GLU A 221 -23.88 25.34 48.30
CA GLU A 221 -23.28 24.06 47.85
C GLU A 221 -23.83 23.65 46.47
N VAL A 222 -25.15 23.76 46.26
CA VAL A 222 -25.77 23.51 44.96
C VAL A 222 -25.24 24.46 43.89
N ARG A 223 -25.02 25.73 44.21
CA ARG A 223 -24.44 26.70 43.26
C ARG A 223 -23.02 26.30 42.87
N VAL A 224 -22.15 25.99 43.84
CA VAL A 224 -20.76 25.58 43.57
C VAL A 224 -20.72 24.29 42.74
N LEU A 225 -21.52 23.29 43.10
CA LEU A 225 -21.59 22.03 42.34
C LEU A 225 -22.10 22.24 40.91
N LYS A 226 -23.04 23.16 40.69
CA LYS A 226 -23.49 23.52 39.34
C LYS A 226 -22.38 24.21 38.53
N GLU A 227 -21.62 25.10 39.15
CA GLU A 227 -20.48 25.77 38.51
C GLU A 227 -19.37 24.78 38.14
N GLU A 228 -19.02 23.87 39.05
CA GLU A 228 -18.04 22.79 38.80
C GLU A 228 -18.52 21.84 37.69
N LEU A 229 -19.80 21.47 37.69
CA LEU A 229 -20.39 20.64 36.65
C LEU A 229 -20.29 21.31 35.28
N GLU A 230 -20.62 22.60 35.18
CA GLU A 230 -20.53 23.34 33.92
C GLU A 230 -19.08 23.53 33.46
N LYS A 231 -18.15 23.73 34.39
CA LYS A 231 -16.71 23.76 34.09
C LYS A 231 -16.24 22.41 33.53
N ALA A 232 -16.55 21.30 34.20
CA ALA A 232 -16.19 19.96 33.75
C ALA A 232 -16.80 19.60 32.38
N LYS A 233 -18.06 20.01 32.13
CA LYS A 233 -18.69 19.85 30.81
C LYS A 233 -17.95 20.63 29.71
N LYS A 234 -17.57 21.88 29.97
CA LYS A 234 -16.83 22.72 29.01
C LYS A 234 -15.44 22.15 28.71
N GLU A 235 -14.72 21.71 29.74
CA GLU A 235 -13.42 21.07 29.59
C GLU A 235 -13.52 19.79 28.76
N ARG A 236 -14.47 18.91 29.10
CA ARG A 236 -14.75 17.70 28.33
C ARG A 236 -15.10 18.00 26.87
N MET A 237 -15.91 19.03 26.61
CA MET A 237 -16.25 19.43 25.25
C MET A 237 -15.03 19.93 24.47
N SER A 238 -14.16 20.72 25.12
CA SER A 238 -12.89 21.18 24.54
C SER A 238 -11.97 20.01 24.18
N GLU A 239 -11.84 19.02 25.06
CA GLU A 239 -11.05 17.81 24.78
C GLU A 239 -11.64 16.98 23.64
N ILE A 240 -12.96 16.81 23.59
CA ILE A 240 -13.65 16.13 22.50
C ILE A 240 -13.36 16.84 21.17
N ASN A 241 -13.43 18.17 21.14
CA ASN A 241 -13.12 18.95 19.93
C ASN A 241 -11.66 18.77 19.49
N LYS A 242 -10.70 18.84 20.42
CA LYS A 242 -9.27 18.58 20.11
C LYS A 242 -9.04 17.17 19.55
N LYS A 243 -9.67 16.15 20.16
CA LYS A 243 -9.59 14.76 19.67
C LYS A 243 -10.24 14.61 18.30
N ASN A 244 -11.39 15.25 18.07
CA ASN A 244 -12.06 15.24 16.76
C ASN A 244 -11.23 15.92 15.67
N GLU A 245 -10.54 17.02 15.97
CA GLU A 245 -9.60 17.64 15.04
C GLU A 245 -8.41 16.73 14.73
N ALA A 246 -7.81 16.10 15.73
CA ALA A 246 -6.74 15.13 15.53
C ALA A 246 -7.20 13.94 14.66
N ILE A 247 -8.40 13.42 14.90
CA ILE A 247 -9.00 12.36 14.08
C ILE A 247 -9.18 12.82 12.63
N ARG A 248 -9.61 14.06 12.39
CA ARG A 248 -9.74 14.60 11.02
C ARG A 248 -8.38 14.68 10.33
N ARG A 249 -7.37 15.27 10.98
CA ARG A 249 -6.00 15.37 10.43
C ARG A 249 -5.43 14.00 10.08
N LEU A 250 -5.53 13.03 11.00
CA LEU A 250 -5.04 11.67 10.77
C LEU A 250 -5.80 10.95 9.64
N LYS A 251 -7.10 11.21 9.48
CA LYS A 251 -7.87 10.68 8.34
C LYS A 251 -7.44 11.29 7.01
N ASP A 252 -7.07 12.57 7.00
CA ASP A 252 -6.59 13.27 5.81
C ASP A 252 -5.20 12.77 5.43
N GLU A 253 -4.27 12.70 6.39
CA GLU A 253 -2.93 12.13 6.21
C GLU A 253 -3.00 10.68 5.71
N LEU A 254 -3.89 9.86 6.27
CA LEU A 254 -4.07 8.48 5.82
C LEU A 254 -4.58 8.41 4.36
N ARG A 255 -5.47 9.32 3.96
CA ARG A 255 -5.94 9.39 2.57
C ARG A 255 -4.81 9.80 1.64
N ASP A 256 -4.00 10.78 2.02
CA ASP A 256 -2.87 11.25 1.22
C ASP A 256 -1.80 10.17 1.06
N ILE A 257 -1.45 9.47 2.15
CA ILE A 257 -0.49 8.36 2.10
C ILE A 257 -1.02 7.24 1.21
N LYS A 258 -2.31 6.88 1.32
CA LYS A 258 -2.91 5.86 0.44
C LYS A 258 -2.87 6.27 -1.02
N HIS A 259 -3.25 7.52 -1.33
CA HIS A 259 -3.21 8.04 -2.69
C HIS A 259 -1.78 8.02 -3.25
N GLN A 260 -0.79 8.48 -2.47
CA GLN A 260 0.62 8.46 -2.88
C GLN A 260 1.13 7.02 -3.06
N ALA A 261 0.75 6.08 -2.20
CA ALA A 261 1.12 4.67 -2.35
C ALA A 261 0.50 4.04 -3.60
N GLU A 262 -0.77 4.30 -3.87
CA GLU A 262 -1.44 3.83 -5.11
C GLU A 262 -0.80 4.45 -6.35
N GLU A 263 -0.49 5.74 -6.33
CA GLU A 263 0.14 6.43 -7.46
C GLU A 263 1.57 5.94 -7.71
N THR A 264 2.37 5.76 -6.65
CA THR A 264 3.73 5.20 -6.77
C THR A 264 3.71 3.76 -7.28
N THR A 265 2.77 2.94 -6.81
CA THR A 265 2.56 1.56 -7.31
C THR A 265 2.20 1.57 -8.79
N LYS A 266 1.21 2.36 -9.22
CA LYS A 266 0.82 2.50 -10.63
C LYS A 266 1.97 2.97 -11.51
N ARG A 267 2.75 3.96 -11.05
CA ARG A 267 3.94 4.45 -11.77
C ARG A 267 5.02 3.37 -11.88
N LEU A 268 5.25 2.60 -10.83
CA LEU A 268 6.23 1.52 -10.83
C LEU A 268 5.81 0.38 -11.76
N GLU A 269 4.54 -0.03 -11.71
CA GLU A 269 3.98 -1.04 -12.62
C GLU A 269 4.10 -0.60 -14.09
N ALA A 270 3.75 0.65 -14.40
CA ALA A 270 3.87 1.19 -15.75
C ALA A 270 5.33 1.20 -16.24
N ARG A 271 6.28 1.63 -15.40
CA ARG A 271 7.72 1.59 -15.72
C ARG A 271 8.23 0.16 -15.87
N SER A 272 7.77 -0.77 -15.03
CA SER A 272 8.16 -2.18 -15.11
C SER A 272 7.66 -2.81 -16.40
N LYS A 273 6.39 -2.61 -16.76
CA LYS A 273 5.81 -3.09 -18.03
C LYS A 273 6.52 -2.49 -19.24
N GLN A 274 6.76 -1.18 -19.24
CA GLN A 274 7.49 -0.53 -20.32
C GLN A 274 8.91 -1.09 -20.48
N LYS A 275 9.60 -1.36 -19.37
CA LYS A 275 10.93 -1.98 -19.40
C LYS A 275 10.86 -3.42 -19.90
N GLU A 276 9.91 -4.20 -19.43
CA GLU A 276 9.67 -5.57 -19.89
C GLU A 276 9.39 -5.61 -21.40
N ASP A 277 8.51 -4.76 -21.91
CA ASP A 277 8.19 -4.66 -23.33
C ASP A 277 9.42 -4.25 -24.17
N SER A 278 10.21 -3.29 -23.68
CA SER A 278 11.47 -2.88 -24.31
C SER A 278 12.48 -4.03 -24.36
N ASP A 279 12.66 -4.74 -23.24
CA ASP A 279 13.60 -5.86 -23.14
C ASP A 279 13.15 -7.02 -24.05
N LEU A 280 11.86 -7.36 -24.06
CA LEU A 280 11.28 -8.35 -24.96
C LEU A 280 11.50 -7.99 -26.43
N GLN A 281 11.33 -6.72 -26.80
CA GLN A 281 11.60 -6.26 -28.16
C GLN A 281 13.09 -6.40 -28.52
N GLN A 282 13.99 -5.95 -27.63
CA GLN A 282 15.43 -6.12 -27.84
C GLN A 282 15.83 -7.59 -27.98
N PHE A 283 15.23 -8.49 -27.20
CA PHE A 283 15.47 -9.92 -27.33
C PHE A 283 14.96 -10.47 -28.66
N ARG A 284 13.76 -10.07 -29.11
CA ARG A 284 13.22 -10.45 -30.43
C ARG A 284 14.12 -9.97 -31.57
N ASP A 285 14.61 -8.74 -31.50
CA ASP A 285 15.48 -8.17 -32.54
C ASP A 285 16.85 -8.89 -32.59
N ARG A 286 17.42 -9.23 -31.43
CA ARG A 286 18.64 -10.05 -31.34
C ARG A 286 18.42 -11.46 -31.86
N GLU A 287 17.30 -12.08 -31.48
CA GLU A 287 16.94 -13.42 -31.94
C GLU A 287 16.77 -13.44 -33.46
N HIS A 288 16.10 -12.43 -34.03
CA HIS A 288 15.97 -12.29 -35.48
C HIS A 288 17.34 -12.14 -36.15
N SER A 289 18.20 -11.25 -35.63
CA SER A 289 19.55 -11.05 -36.15
C SER A 289 20.38 -12.34 -36.15
N LEU A 290 20.39 -13.07 -35.02
CA LEU A 290 21.10 -14.35 -34.91
C LEU A 290 20.51 -15.42 -35.84
N ARG A 291 19.18 -15.50 -35.99
CA ARG A 291 18.54 -16.40 -36.94
C ARG A 291 18.95 -16.09 -38.39
N THR A 292 19.04 -14.81 -38.75
CA THR A 292 19.52 -14.40 -40.08
C THR A 292 20.99 -14.76 -40.29
N GLU A 293 21.84 -14.58 -39.29
CA GLU A 293 23.25 -14.96 -39.34
C GLU A 293 23.43 -16.48 -39.48
N ILE A 294 22.68 -17.27 -38.71
CA ILE A 294 22.67 -18.73 -38.84
C ILE A 294 22.30 -19.15 -40.26
N LEU A 295 21.26 -18.54 -40.85
CA LEU A 295 20.85 -18.84 -42.22
C LEU A 295 21.94 -18.46 -43.24
N GLN A 296 22.58 -17.30 -43.07
CA GLN A 296 23.70 -16.87 -43.92
C GLN A 296 24.92 -17.78 -43.79
N LEU A 297 25.27 -18.23 -42.58
CA LEU A 297 26.38 -19.16 -42.37
C LEU A 297 26.07 -20.55 -42.93
N THR A 298 24.83 -21.01 -42.78
CA THR A 298 24.38 -22.30 -43.31
C THR A 298 24.44 -22.32 -44.85
N THR A 299 23.99 -21.24 -45.49
CA THR A 299 24.09 -21.08 -46.95
C THR A 299 25.55 -21.02 -47.42
N LYS A 300 26.40 -20.21 -46.78
CA LYS A 300 27.85 -20.16 -47.07
C LYS A 300 28.54 -21.52 -46.92
N LEU A 301 28.19 -22.28 -45.87
CA LEU A 301 28.72 -23.62 -45.64
C LEU A 301 28.28 -24.59 -46.74
N SER A 302 27.00 -24.55 -47.12
CA SER A 302 26.45 -25.36 -48.22
C SER A 302 27.16 -25.08 -49.54
N GLU A 303 27.31 -23.81 -49.91
CA GLU A 303 28.01 -23.37 -51.13
C GLU A 303 29.48 -23.81 -51.13
N THR A 304 30.17 -23.65 -50.01
CA THR A 304 31.58 -24.05 -49.89
C THR A 304 31.75 -25.56 -49.94
N THR A 305 30.86 -26.31 -49.31
CA THR A 305 30.84 -27.77 -49.40
C THR A 305 30.60 -28.21 -50.84
N LYS A 306 29.67 -27.56 -51.56
CA LYS A 306 29.41 -27.86 -52.98
C LYS A 306 30.63 -27.55 -53.85
N ARG A 307 31.24 -26.38 -53.69
CA ARG A 307 32.46 -25.98 -54.41
C ARG A 307 33.60 -26.97 -54.18
N ASN A 308 33.87 -27.31 -52.93
CA ASN A 308 34.93 -28.26 -52.58
C ASN A 308 34.65 -29.66 -53.17
N ARG A 309 33.39 -30.11 -53.18
CA ARG A 309 33.01 -31.38 -53.84
C ARG A 309 33.23 -31.33 -55.36
N GLU A 310 32.90 -30.21 -56.00
CA GLU A 310 33.13 -30.02 -57.43
C GLU A 310 34.63 -29.98 -57.76
N GLU A 311 35.43 -29.25 -56.98
CA GLU A 311 36.89 -29.21 -57.10
C GLU A 311 37.51 -30.59 -56.86
N GLU A 312 37.10 -31.30 -55.82
CA GLU A 312 37.54 -32.67 -55.54
C GLU A 312 37.18 -33.61 -56.70
N ALA A 313 35.96 -33.53 -57.24
CA ALA A 313 35.54 -34.33 -58.38
C ALA A 313 36.37 -34.01 -59.64
N GLN A 314 36.72 -32.75 -59.87
CA GLN A 314 37.62 -32.35 -60.95
C GLN A 314 39.03 -32.90 -60.76
N LEU A 315 39.57 -32.83 -59.54
CA LEU A 315 40.88 -33.40 -59.22
C LEU A 315 40.89 -34.93 -59.38
N ARG A 316 39.85 -35.63 -58.93
CA ARG A 316 39.68 -37.08 -59.15
C ARG A 316 39.64 -37.42 -60.64
N LYS A 317 38.92 -36.63 -61.46
CA LYS A 317 38.91 -36.80 -62.93
C LYS A 317 40.29 -36.56 -63.55
N ARG A 318 41.03 -35.53 -63.12
CA ARG A 318 42.40 -35.27 -63.60
C ARG A 318 43.36 -36.39 -63.20
N LYS A 319 43.28 -36.84 -61.95
CA LYS A 319 44.04 -37.98 -61.42
C LYS A 319 43.80 -39.22 -62.29
N PHE A 320 42.54 -39.60 -62.51
CA PHE A 320 42.20 -40.75 -63.35
C PHE A 320 42.72 -40.64 -64.79
N LYS A 321 42.69 -39.44 -65.40
CA LYS A 321 43.27 -39.22 -66.73
C LYS A 321 44.78 -39.44 -66.75
N ILE A 322 45.49 -38.87 -65.78
CA ILE A 322 46.96 -39.01 -65.68
C ILE A 322 47.31 -40.48 -65.37
N GLU A 323 46.58 -41.15 -64.47
CA GLU A 323 46.77 -42.57 -64.19
C GLU A 323 46.57 -43.42 -65.45
N GLY A 324 45.52 -43.16 -66.24
CA GLY A 324 45.31 -43.83 -67.52
C GLY A 324 46.38 -43.52 -68.57
N GLU A 325 46.91 -42.28 -68.61
CA GLU A 325 48.06 -41.94 -69.46
C GLU A 325 49.32 -42.69 -69.04
N VAL A 326 49.60 -42.78 -67.74
CA VAL A 326 50.73 -43.56 -67.19
C VAL A 326 50.57 -45.04 -67.52
N GLU A 327 49.37 -45.61 -67.33
CA GLU A 327 49.09 -47.00 -67.66
C GLU A 327 49.28 -47.28 -69.16
N ASN A 328 48.85 -46.36 -70.03
CA ASN A 328 49.13 -46.44 -71.47
C ASN A 328 50.64 -46.38 -71.78
N TRP A 329 51.42 -45.55 -71.06
CA TRP A 329 52.88 -45.49 -71.24
C TRP A 329 53.56 -46.76 -70.75
N ILE A 330 53.12 -47.34 -69.64
CA ILE A 330 53.60 -48.65 -69.16
C ILE A 330 53.31 -49.70 -70.22
N HIS A 331 52.09 -49.76 -70.74
CA HIS A 331 51.71 -50.76 -71.73
C HIS A 331 52.51 -50.66 -73.04
N LYS A 332 52.82 -49.43 -73.48
CA LYS A 332 53.73 -49.18 -74.62
C LYS A 332 55.15 -49.61 -74.31
N TYR A 333 55.67 -49.27 -73.12
CA TYR A 333 57.00 -49.66 -72.70
C TYR A 333 57.12 -51.19 -72.64
N ASP A 334 56.15 -51.88 -72.05
CA ASP A 334 56.13 -53.34 -71.97
C ASP A 334 56.09 -53.97 -73.36
N GLN A 335 55.29 -53.42 -74.29
CA GLN A 335 55.26 -53.86 -75.68
C GLN A 335 56.60 -53.63 -76.39
N ASP A 336 57.16 -52.42 -76.32
CA ASP A 336 58.45 -52.09 -76.93
C ASP A 336 59.57 -52.97 -76.36
N MET A 337 59.55 -53.26 -75.06
CA MET A 337 60.51 -54.16 -74.42
C MET A 337 60.37 -55.61 -74.90
N ASP A 338 59.15 -56.11 -75.08
CA ASP A 338 58.88 -57.44 -75.64
C ASP A 338 59.33 -57.55 -77.10
N GLU A 339 59.06 -56.52 -77.92
CA GLU A 339 59.56 -56.39 -79.29
C GLU A 339 61.10 -56.37 -79.33
N LYS A 340 61.76 -55.63 -78.43
CA LYS A 340 63.23 -55.62 -78.34
C LYS A 340 63.81 -56.94 -77.84
N GLN A 341 63.13 -57.61 -76.93
CA GLN A 341 63.54 -58.91 -76.44
C GLN A 341 63.45 -59.97 -77.54
N THR A 342 62.36 -59.98 -78.31
CA THR A 342 62.20 -60.88 -79.48
C THR A 342 63.24 -60.58 -80.56
N GLU A 343 63.51 -59.31 -80.89
CA GLU A 343 64.61 -58.94 -81.79
C GLU A 343 65.98 -59.45 -81.30
N LEU A 344 66.26 -59.33 -80.01
CA LEU A 344 67.50 -59.83 -79.41
C LEU A 344 67.59 -61.35 -79.49
N GLU A 345 66.50 -62.06 -79.22
CA GLU A 345 66.42 -63.52 -79.33
C GLU A 345 66.64 -63.98 -80.78
N ASP A 346 66.03 -63.31 -81.76
CA ASP A 346 66.21 -63.57 -83.18
C ASP A 346 67.68 -63.34 -83.62
N ILE A 347 68.27 -62.19 -83.25
CA ILE A 347 69.68 -61.89 -83.55
C ILE A 347 70.59 -62.90 -82.86
N THR A 348 70.29 -63.28 -81.61
CA THR A 348 71.08 -64.27 -80.87
C THR A 348 71.00 -65.63 -81.55
N ALA A 349 69.83 -66.03 -82.05
CA ALA A 349 69.64 -67.26 -82.82
C ALA A 349 70.49 -67.24 -84.10
N ILE A 350 70.43 -66.14 -84.87
CA ILE A 350 71.26 -65.96 -86.07
C ILE A 350 72.75 -65.99 -85.72
N TYR A 351 73.17 -65.26 -84.68
CA TYR A 351 74.56 -65.23 -84.23
C TYR A 351 75.06 -66.63 -83.82
N LEU A 352 74.24 -67.42 -83.12
CA LEU A 352 74.59 -68.78 -82.75
C LEU A 352 74.75 -69.68 -83.99
N GLU A 353 73.89 -69.51 -84.99
CA GLU A 353 73.98 -70.24 -86.27
C GLU A 353 75.24 -69.83 -87.06
N GLU A 354 75.48 -68.52 -87.24
CA GLU A 354 76.67 -68.01 -87.91
C GLU A 354 77.96 -68.41 -87.18
N LYS A 355 77.95 -68.40 -85.84
CA LYS A 355 79.07 -68.87 -85.03
C LYS A 355 79.33 -70.36 -85.24
N ALA A 356 78.28 -71.18 -85.28
CA ALA A 356 78.42 -72.61 -85.58
C ALA A 356 79.01 -72.84 -86.99
N GLN A 357 78.54 -72.07 -87.98
CA GLN A 357 79.09 -72.11 -89.34
C GLN A 357 80.57 -71.65 -89.38
N LEU A 358 80.93 -70.61 -88.63
CA LEU A 358 82.30 -70.13 -88.53
C LEU A 358 83.22 -71.15 -87.84
N ASP A 359 82.76 -71.80 -86.78
CA ASP A 359 83.49 -72.85 -86.09
C ASP A 359 83.72 -74.06 -87.03
N GLU A 360 82.72 -74.44 -87.85
CA GLU A 360 82.87 -75.46 -88.89
C GLU A 360 83.90 -75.06 -89.96
N LEU A 361 83.80 -73.83 -90.48
CA LEU A 361 84.75 -73.28 -91.47
C LEU A 361 86.17 -73.20 -90.91
N THR A 362 86.32 -72.81 -89.65
CA THR A 362 87.62 -72.71 -88.97
C THR A 362 88.23 -74.09 -88.79
N ALA A 363 87.43 -75.09 -88.43
CA ALA A 363 87.88 -76.49 -88.37
C ALA A 363 88.36 -76.97 -89.74
N ARG A 364 87.59 -76.72 -90.81
CA ARG A 364 88.01 -77.04 -92.20
C ARG A 364 89.27 -76.29 -92.62
N HIS A 365 89.38 -75.00 -92.29
CA HIS A 365 90.58 -74.20 -92.57
C HIS A 365 91.80 -74.73 -91.81
N ALA A 366 91.66 -75.14 -90.56
CA ALA A 366 92.73 -75.74 -89.78
C ALA A 366 93.21 -77.07 -90.37
N GLU A 367 92.31 -77.89 -90.90
CA GLU A 367 92.66 -79.10 -91.67
C GLU A 367 93.42 -78.74 -92.95
N LEU A 368 92.89 -77.81 -93.76
CA LEU A 368 93.56 -77.32 -94.97
C LEU A 368 94.93 -76.72 -94.69
N GLN A 369 95.11 -76.04 -93.57
CA GLN A 369 96.38 -75.43 -93.19
C GLN A 369 97.44 -76.48 -92.84
N LYS A 370 97.05 -77.57 -92.15
CA LYS A 370 97.94 -78.73 -91.94
C LYS A 370 98.34 -79.38 -93.25
N GLU A 371 97.43 -79.48 -94.22
CA GLU A 371 97.75 -79.98 -95.56
C GLU A 371 98.70 -79.04 -96.32
N TYR A 372 98.46 -77.73 -96.25
CA TYR A 372 99.32 -76.72 -96.88
C TYR A 372 100.73 -76.71 -96.29
N GLU A 373 100.87 -76.80 -94.96
CA GLU A 373 102.16 -76.89 -94.27
C GLU A 373 102.94 -78.13 -94.71
N LYS A 374 102.29 -79.29 -94.85
CA LYS A 374 102.93 -80.50 -95.40
C LYS A 374 103.49 -80.27 -96.81
N ILE A 375 102.70 -79.66 -97.70
CA ILE A 375 103.13 -79.37 -99.08
C ILE A 375 104.30 -78.37 -99.11
N MET A 376 104.27 -77.36 -98.24
CA MET A 376 105.32 -76.34 -98.18
C MET A 376 106.63 -76.88 -97.61
N GLU A 377 106.59 -77.74 -96.59
CA GLU A 377 107.79 -78.40 -96.06
C GLU A 377 108.40 -79.34 -97.09
N GLU A 378 107.57 -80.07 -97.84
CA GLU A 378 108.00 -80.94 -98.94
C GLU A 378 108.68 -80.14 -100.08
N ARG A 379 108.15 -78.95 -100.41
CA ARG A 379 108.79 -78.02 -101.35
C ARG A 379 110.10 -77.42 -100.82
N ARG A 380 110.21 -77.15 -99.51
CA ARG A 380 111.43 -76.62 -98.88
C ARG A 380 112.59 -77.60 -99.02
N VAL A 381 112.36 -78.86 -98.65
CA VAL A 381 113.35 -79.95 -98.77
C VAL A 381 113.79 -80.15 -100.23
N GLN A 382 112.86 -80.13 -101.18
CA GLN A 382 113.15 -80.21 -102.62
C GLN A 382 114.02 -79.04 -103.12
N SER A 383 113.82 -77.83 -102.59
CA SER A 383 114.59 -76.65 -102.96
C SER A 383 116.02 -76.65 -102.38
N GLU A 384 116.19 -77.17 -101.16
CA GLU A 384 117.49 -77.28 -100.50
C GLU A 384 118.37 -78.32 -101.23
N ILE A 385 117.81 -79.46 -101.62
CA ILE A 385 118.52 -80.49 -102.42
C ILE A 385 118.97 -79.95 -103.78
N LYS A 386 118.15 -79.12 -104.44
CA LYS A 386 118.51 -78.49 -105.73
C LYS A 386 119.66 -77.50 -105.57
N LYS A 387 119.64 -76.67 -104.52
CA LYS A 387 120.70 -75.67 -104.25
C LYS A 387 122.05 -76.32 -103.93
N GLU A 388 122.06 -77.45 -103.22
CA GLU A 388 123.30 -78.17 -102.90
C GLU A 388 123.99 -78.69 -104.19
N LYS A 389 123.20 -79.29 -105.09
CA LYS A 389 123.70 -79.81 -106.39
C LYS A 389 124.23 -78.69 -107.30
N GLU A 390 123.63 -77.51 -107.25
CA GLU A 390 124.03 -76.36 -108.07
C GLU A 390 125.36 -75.75 -107.61
N LYS A 391 125.63 -75.75 -106.29
CA LYS A 391 126.90 -75.30 -105.71
C LYS A 391 128.07 -76.22 -106.07
N GLU A 392 127.87 -77.54 -106.08
CA GLU A 392 128.90 -78.49 -106.52
C GLU A 392 129.23 -78.30 -108.00
N HIS A 393 128.20 -78.12 -108.84
CA HIS A 393 128.36 -77.88 -110.26
C HIS A 393 129.16 -76.59 -110.56
N GLN A 394 128.93 -75.52 -109.78
CA GLN A 394 129.66 -74.25 -109.90
C GLN A 394 131.14 -74.37 -109.49
N ARG A 395 131.49 -75.19 -108.49
CA ARG A 395 132.89 -75.44 -108.11
C ARG A 395 133.68 -76.10 -109.24
N LEU A 396 133.12 -77.12 -109.88
CA LEU A 396 133.75 -77.82 -111.00
C LEU A 396 133.91 -76.91 -112.23
N TRP A 397 132.91 -76.07 -112.52
CA TRP A 397 132.94 -75.13 -113.64
C TRP A 397 134.05 -74.06 -113.49
N ASN A 398 134.24 -73.52 -112.28
CA ASN A 398 135.27 -72.52 -112.01
C ASN A 398 136.71 -73.08 -112.09
N ALA A 399 136.92 -74.36 -111.75
CA ALA A 399 138.21 -75.02 -111.92
C ALA A 399 138.58 -75.21 -113.40
N ALA A 400 137.61 -75.57 -114.25
CA ALA A 400 137.80 -75.72 -115.69
C ALA A 400 138.13 -74.39 -116.40
N MET A 401 137.50 -73.28 -116.00
CA MET A 401 137.76 -71.95 -116.55
C MET A 401 139.18 -71.43 -116.29
N ARG A 402 139.74 -71.72 -115.10
CA ARG A 402 141.10 -71.29 -114.69
C ARG A 402 142.20 -71.98 -115.50
N ILE A 403 142.00 -73.25 -115.87
CA ILE A 403 142.94 -74.02 -116.71
C ILE A 403 142.89 -73.51 -118.17
N GLN A 404 141.71 -73.20 -118.70
CA GLN A 404 141.55 -72.69 -120.07
C GLN A 404 142.16 -71.28 -120.28
N ALA A 405 142.18 -70.43 -119.23
CA ALA A 405 142.72 -69.08 -119.32
C ALA A 405 144.26 -69.05 -119.46
N ILE A 406 144.98 -69.95 -118.78
CA ILE A 406 146.46 -69.98 -118.79
C ILE A 406 147.00 -70.47 -120.15
N PHE A 407 146.34 -71.46 -120.77
CA PHE A 407 146.75 -71.97 -122.10
C PHE A 407 146.50 -70.97 -123.24
N ARG A 408 145.43 -70.16 -123.16
CA ARG A 408 145.13 -69.10 -124.14
C ARG A 408 146.13 -67.93 -124.07
N GLY A 409 146.67 -67.63 -122.88
CA GLY A 409 147.70 -66.59 -122.70
C GLY A 409 149.10 -66.96 -123.18
N PHE A 410 149.47 -68.25 -123.15
CA PHE A 410 150.75 -68.74 -123.71
C PHE A 410 150.76 -68.69 -125.24
N ARG A 411 149.63 -68.98 -125.89
CA ARG A 411 149.50 -68.96 -127.36
C ARG A 411 149.59 -67.56 -127.97
N VAL A 412 149.18 -66.51 -127.26
CA VAL A 412 149.16 -65.12 -127.76
C VAL A 412 150.54 -64.43 -127.69
N ARG A 413 151.46 -64.88 -126.83
CA ARG A 413 152.80 -64.27 -126.67
C ARG A 413 153.86 -64.73 -127.68
N ARG A 414 153.60 -65.79 -128.45
CA ARG A 414 154.53 -66.31 -129.46
C ARG A 414 154.40 -65.61 -130.83
N ASP A 415 153.25 -65.00 -131.14
CA ASP A 415 152.92 -64.62 -132.51
C ASP A 415 153.11 -63.10 -132.82
N ILE A 416 153.77 -62.31 -131.96
CA ILE A 416 153.93 -60.83 -132.11
C ILE A 416 155.34 -60.38 -132.59
N ALA A 417 156.30 -61.27 -132.86
CA ALA A 417 157.72 -60.89 -133.03
C ALA A 417 158.31 -60.72 -134.47
N LYS A 418 157.56 -60.87 -135.59
CA LYS A 418 157.97 -60.42 -136.96
C LYS A 418 156.83 -60.71 -137.97
N GLY A 419 155.91 -59.75 -138.13
CA GLY A 419 154.55 -59.92 -138.65
C GLY A 419 154.40 -60.07 -140.18
N LYS A 420 153.57 -61.05 -140.59
CA LYS A 420 153.17 -61.35 -141.98
C LYS A 420 151.80 -62.09 -142.04
N LYS A 421 150.96 -61.62 -142.98
CA LYS A 421 150.05 -62.33 -143.93
C LYS A 421 149.04 -63.42 -143.48
N GLU A 422 147.80 -63.20 -143.99
CA GLU A 422 146.78 -64.12 -144.55
C GLU A 422 145.62 -64.74 -143.72
N LYS A 423 144.40 -64.51 -144.27
CA LYS A 423 143.23 -65.39 -144.54
C LYS A 423 142.24 -65.88 -143.43
N ALA A 424 141.00 -65.39 -143.60
CA ALA A 424 139.72 -66.08 -143.86
C ALA A 424 138.93 -66.93 -142.82
N ALA A 425 137.60 -66.68 -142.88
CA ALA A 425 136.41 -67.52 -142.59
C ALA A 425 135.87 -67.56 -141.13
N LYS A 426 134.58 -67.77 -140.80
CA LYS A 426 133.21 -67.65 -141.41
C LYS A 426 132.23 -68.24 -140.36
N GLY A 427 131.01 -67.69 -140.21
CA GLY A 427 129.83 -68.36 -139.63
C GLY A 427 129.22 -67.66 -138.39
N LYS A 428 127.94 -67.28 -138.20
CA LYS A 428 126.61 -67.32 -138.87
C LYS A 428 125.55 -67.96 -137.93
N GLY A 429 124.45 -67.23 -137.67
CA GLY A 429 123.13 -67.74 -137.23
C GLY A 429 122.85 -67.63 -135.72
N GLY A 430 121.67 -67.26 -135.21
CA GLY A 430 120.38 -66.90 -135.82
C GLY A 430 119.21 -67.17 -134.85
N GLY A 431 118.25 -66.24 -134.79
CA GLY A 431 116.83 -66.44 -134.39
C GLY A 431 116.49 -66.60 -132.89
N LYS A 432 115.25 -66.45 -132.41
CA LYS A 432 113.97 -65.86 -132.86
C LYS A 432 112.98 -66.10 -131.70
N ALA A 433 111.93 -65.26 -131.60
CA ALA A 433 110.61 -65.59 -131.02
C ALA A 433 110.50 -65.59 -129.47
N LYS A 434 109.39 -65.29 -128.81
CA LYS A 434 108.07 -64.67 -129.10
C LYS A 434 107.31 -64.70 -127.76
N SER A 435 106.42 -63.71 -127.53
CA SER A 435 105.07 -63.79 -126.90
C SER A 435 104.89 -64.52 -125.55
N ALA A 436 103.91 -64.31 -124.68
CA ALA A 436 102.54 -63.76 -124.70
C ALA A 436 102.19 -63.51 -123.21
N LYS A 437 101.57 -62.40 -122.78
CA LYS A 437 100.14 -62.05 -122.86
C LYS A 437 99.20 -62.99 -122.09
N GLY A 438 98.43 -62.43 -121.16
CA GLY A 438 97.11 -62.92 -120.74
C GLY A 438 96.94 -62.95 -119.22
N LYS A 439 96.24 -61.97 -118.62
CA LYS A 439 94.77 -61.92 -118.41
C LYS A 439 94.32 -62.95 -117.35
N ALA A 440 93.99 -62.50 -116.14
CA ALA A 440 92.66 -62.01 -115.73
C ALA A 440 91.65 -63.14 -115.48
N LYS A 441 91.15 -63.26 -114.23
CA LYS A 441 89.72 -63.13 -113.89
C LYS A 441 89.42 -63.55 -112.43
N LYS A 442 88.61 -62.70 -111.78
CA LYS A 442 87.40 -62.99 -110.99
C LYS A 442 87.46 -64.06 -109.89
N LYS A 443 87.11 -63.65 -108.68
CA LYS A 443 85.69 -63.49 -108.31
C LYS A 443 85.50 -62.21 -107.51
#